data_AF-A0A954RTF7-F1
#
_entry.id   AF-A0A954RTF7-F1
#
_cell.length_a   1.000
_cell.length_b   1.000
_cell.length_c   1.000
_cell.angle_alpha   90.00
_cell.angle_beta   90.00
_cell.angle_gamma   90.00
#
_symmetry.space_group_name_H-M   'P 1'
#
loop_
_entity.id
_entity.type
_entity.pdbx_description
1 polymer ?
#
loop_
_entity_poly.entity_id
_entity_poly.type
_entity_poly.pdbx_seq_one_letter_code
_entity_poly.pdbx_strand_id
1 'polypeptide(L)'
;MSGLFLRDATVGLAIIVNETHPTARKRFSYAHEYAHALFDRDRSITITTKQNSKDLIERRANSFAAAFLMPEAGVRELLEGVRAGEKSRRLFVNYDVANESSTEVEKRAAPGSTSIDFTHAALLAYHFDVS
;
A
#
# COMPACT_ATOMS: atom_id res chain seq x y z
N MET A 1 10.00 2.08 21.03
CA MET A 1 10.22 0.84 20.26
C MET A 1 8.88 0.44 19.66
N SER A 2 8.80 0.16 18.36
CA SER A 2 7.52 -0.18 17.70
C SER A 2 7.33 -1.68 17.45
N GLY A 3 8.43 -2.42 17.37
CA GLY A 3 8.48 -3.88 17.23
C GLY A 3 9.91 -4.39 17.46
N LEU A 4 10.03 -5.72 17.49
CA LEU A 4 11.28 -6.46 17.60
C LEU A 4 11.15 -7.78 16.85
N PHE A 5 12.13 -8.07 16.00
CA PHE A 5 12.39 -9.39 15.47
C PHE A 5 13.58 -10.03 16.22
N LEU A 6 13.35 -11.25 16.71
CA LEU A 6 14.32 -12.02 17.47
C LEU A 6 14.47 -13.41 16.83
N ARG A 7 15.72 -13.83 16.68
CA ARG A 7 16.09 -15.22 16.42
C ARG A 7 16.84 -15.75 17.64
N ASP A 8 16.24 -16.74 18.28
CA ASP A 8 16.83 -17.45 19.42
C ASP A 8 17.03 -18.95 19.08
N ALA A 9 18.08 -19.56 19.64
CA ALA A 9 18.40 -20.96 19.39
C ALA A 9 17.40 -21.94 20.04
N THR A 10 16.73 -21.52 21.11
CA THR A 10 15.80 -22.33 21.89
C THR A 10 14.35 -22.06 21.49
N VAL A 11 13.98 -20.80 21.35
CA VAL A 11 12.59 -20.35 21.05
C VAL A 11 12.33 -20.31 19.55
N GLY A 12 13.38 -20.20 18.72
CA GLY A 12 13.24 -20.04 17.27
C GLY A 12 13.04 -18.58 16.86
N LEU A 13 12.20 -18.35 15.85
CA LEU A 13 11.88 -17.01 15.36
C LEU A 13 10.70 -16.42 16.14
N ALA A 14 10.85 -15.19 16.62
CA ALA A 14 9.81 -14.46 17.33
C ALA A 14 9.64 -13.04 16.79
N ILE A 15 8.38 -12.61 16.68
CA ILE A 15 7.98 -11.24 16.37
C ILE A 15 7.25 -10.69 17.58
N ILE A 16 7.70 -9.54 18.08
CA ILE A 16 7.11 -8.85 19.22
C ILE A 16 6.69 -7.46 18.76
N VAL A 17 5.46 -7.05 19.08
CA VAL A 17 4.95 -5.72 18.78
C VAL A 17 4.45 -5.03 20.03
N ASN A 18 4.43 -3.70 20.01
CA ASN A 18 3.87 -2.93 21.12
C ASN A 18 2.35 -3.09 21.17
N GLU A 19 1.83 -3.75 22.21
CA GLU A 19 0.40 -4.01 22.41
C GLU A 19 -0.45 -2.73 22.49
N THR A 20 0.13 -1.67 23.05
CA THR A 20 -0.54 -0.36 23.27
C THR A 20 -0.80 0.41 21.98
N HIS A 21 -0.22 -0.01 20.85
CA HIS A 21 -0.49 0.61 19.57
C HIS A 21 -1.91 0.28 19.06
N PRO A 22 -2.56 1.22 18.33
CA PRO A 22 -3.79 0.93 17.59
C PRO A 22 -3.64 -0.25 16.63
N THR A 23 -4.73 -0.94 16.31
CA THR A 23 -4.74 -2.16 15.48
C THR A 23 -4.04 -1.97 14.13
N ALA A 24 -4.35 -0.90 13.39
CA ALA A 24 -3.70 -0.59 12.11
C ALA A 24 -2.17 -0.45 12.26
N ARG A 25 -1.72 0.26 13.30
CA ARG A 25 -0.29 0.41 13.61
C ARG A 25 0.36 -0.91 14.01
N LYS A 26 -0.35 -1.80 14.73
CA LYS A 26 0.12 -3.16 15.05
C LYS A 26 0.29 -4.01 13.81
N ARG A 27 -0.67 -3.98 12.86
CA ARG A 27 -0.56 -4.70 11.58
C ARG A 27 0.67 -4.26 10.80
N PHE A 28 0.94 -2.95 10.74
CA PHE A 28 2.15 -2.44 10.12
C PHE A 28 3.41 -2.93 10.83
N SER A 29 3.47 -2.87 12.16
CA SER A 29 4.59 -3.43 12.94
C SER A 29 4.78 -4.93 12.66
N TYR A 30 3.71 -5.73 12.65
CA TYR A 30 3.81 -7.16 12.35
C TYR A 30 4.39 -7.43 10.96
N ALA A 31 3.87 -6.74 9.93
CA ALA A 31 4.38 -6.90 8.56
C ALA A 31 5.84 -6.43 8.42
N HIS A 32 6.22 -5.38 9.15
CA HIS A 32 7.60 -4.87 9.20
C HIS A 32 8.56 -5.89 9.83
N GLU A 33 8.25 -6.41 11.02
CA GLU A 33 9.08 -7.42 11.69
C GLU A 33 9.08 -8.75 10.91
N TYR A 34 8.00 -9.07 10.19
CA TYR A 34 7.96 -10.21 9.30
C TYR A 34 8.94 -10.07 8.13
N ALA A 35 9.13 -8.85 7.60
CA ALA A 35 10.17 -8.58 6.61
C ALA A 35 11.57 -8.91 7.16
N HIS A 36 11.86 -8.56 8.41
CA HIS A 36 13.12 -8.94 9.06
C HIS A 36 13.25 -10.46 9.21
N ALA A 37 12.17 -11.16 9.55
CA ALA A 37 12.16 -12.62 9.61
C ALA A 37 12.48 -13.27 8.26
N LEU A 38 11.99 -12.70 7.15
CA LEU A 38 12.23 -13.22 5.80
C LEU A 38 13.62 -12.89 5.27
N PHE A 39 14.09 -11.65 5.46
CA PHE A 39 15.27 -11.13 4.76
C PHE A 39 16.50 -10.94 5.66
N ASP A 40 16.33 -10.91 6.97
CA ASP A 40 17.37 -10.57 7.95
C ASP A 40 17.58 -11.64 9.02
N ARG A 41 17.10 -12.87 8.79
CA ARG A 41 17.18 -14.00 9.74
C ARG A 41 18.59 -14.35 10.22
N ASP A 42 19.63 -13.93 9.51
CA ASP A 42 21.01 -14.16 9.90
C ASP A 42 21.48 -13.19 11.00
N ARG A 43 20.68 -12.16 11.31
CA ARG A 43 20.86 -11.27 12.46
C ARG A 43 20.09 -11.83 13.65
N SER A 44 20.74 -11.91 14.81
CA SER A 44 20.13 -12.44 16.03
C SER A 44 19.02 -11.55 16.58
N ILE A 45 19.19 -10.23 16.49
CA ILE A 45 18.25 -9.24 17.02
C ILE A 45 18.18 -8.05 16.06
N THR A 46 16.97 -7.65 15.69
CA THR A 46 16.71 -6.40 14.96
C THR A 46 15.72 -5.55 15.74
N ILE A 47 16.19 -4.41 16.26
CA ILE A 47 15.37 -3.46 17.02
C ILE A 47 15.05 -2.26 16.12
N THR A 48 13.77 -2.04 15.83
CA THR A 48 13.34 -0.85 15.09
C THR A 48 13.18 0.36 16.02
N THR A 49 13.95 1.40 15.74
CA THR A 49 13.96 2.69 16.46
C THR A 49 13.84 3.86 15.50
N LYS A 50 13.74 5.09 16.02
CA LYS A 50 13.77 6.29 15.15
C LYS A 50 15.16 6.51 14.56
N GLN A 51 16.19 6.13 15.31
CA GLN A 51 17.59 6.39 15.02
C GLN A 51 18.09 5.60 13.80
N ASN A 52 17.61 4.37 13.61
CA ASN A 52 17.99 3.52 12.47
C ASN A 52 16.99 3.58 11.29
N SER A 53 15.97 4.44 11.35
CA SER A 53 14.94 4.55 10.30
C SER A 53 15.47 4.83 8.88
N LYS A 54 16.69 5.34 8.75
CA LYS A 54 17.36 5.62 7.47
C LYS A 54 18.15 4.44 6.91
N ASP A 55 18.36 3.40 7.72
CA ASP A 55 19.12 2.22 7.31
C ASP A 55 18.40 1.49 6.18
N LEU A 56 19.14 0.97 5.21
CA LEU A 56 18.54 0.32 4.02
C LEU A 56 17.67 -0.89 4.40
N ILE A 57 18.04 -1.59 5.48
CA ILE A 57 17.27 -2.73 6.02
C ILE A 57 15.91 -2.27 6.55
N GLU A 58 15.87 -1.19 7.35
CA GLU A 58 14.63 -0.61 7.86
C GLU A 58 13.77 0.00 6.74
N ARG A 59 14.40 0.60 5.72
CA ARG A 59 13.69 1.10 4.53
C ARG A 59 13.08 -0.04 3.72
N ARG A 60 13.78 -1.16 3.55
CA ARG A 60 13.25 -2.36 2.89
C ARG A 60 12.09 -2.95 3.67
N ALA A 61 12.21 -3.08 5.00
CA ALA A 61 11.15 -3.59 5.85
C ALA A 61 9.89 -2.70 5.81
N ASN A 62 10.05 -1.37 5.86
CA ASN A 62 8.95 -0.42 5.66
C ASN A 62 8.29 -0.57 4.28
N SER A 63 9.09 -0.68 3.22
CA SER A 63 8.57 -0.84 1.85
C SER A 63 7.83 -2.17 1.69
N PHE A 64 8.34 -3.24 2.29
CA PHE A 64 7.68 -4.55 2.30
C PHE A 64 6.34 -4.46 3.05
N ALA A 65 6.31 -3.89 4.25
CA ALA A 65 5.09 -3.77 5.03
C ALA A 65 4.00 -2.99 4.28
N ALA A 66 4.37 -1.88 3.63
CA ALA A 66 3.44 -1.09 2.82
C ALA A 66 2.87 -1.89 1.65
N ALA A 67 3.72 -2.56 0.87
CA ALA A 67 3.29 -3.34 -0.30
C ALA A 67 2.53 -4.63 0.09
N PHE A 68 2.84 -5.22 1.24
CA PHE A 68 2.17 -6.41 1.75
C PHE A 68 0.75 -6.10 2.25
N LEU A 69 0.58 -4.97 2.96
CA LEU A 69 -0.71 -4.56 3.50
C LEU A 69 -1.58 -3.83 2.47
N MET A 70 -0.98 -3.14 1.51
CA MET A 70 -1.66 -2.47 0.41
C MET A 70 -1.08 -2.95 -0.93
N PRO A 71 -1.52 -4.12 -1.43
CA PRO A 71 -1.05 -4.63 -2.71
C PRO A 71 -1.39 -3.68 -3.85
N GLU A 72 -0.43 -3.47 -4.77
CA GLU A 72 -0.58 -2.52 -5.88
C GLU A 72 -1.87 -2.77 -6.69
N ALA A 73 -2.18 -4.03 -6.98
CA ALA A 73 -3.39 -4.39 -7.74
C ALA A 73 -4.67 -3.91 -7.05
N GLY A 74 -4.78 -4.11 -5.72
CA GLY A 74 -5.95 -3.67 -4.96
C GLY A 74 -6.02 -2.15 -4.83
N VAL A 75 -4.88 -1.47 -4.69
CA VAL A 75 -4.82 0.00 -4.69
C VAL A 75 -5.32 0.56 -6.03
N ARG A 76 -4.88 -0.02 -7.15
CA ARG A 76 -5.31 0.37 -8.50
C ARG A 76 -6.80 0.13 -8.70
N GLU A 77 -7.30 -1.05 -8.36
CA GLU A 77 -8.71 -1.40 -8.46
C GLU A 77 -9.60 -0.42 -7.69
N LEU A 78 -9.22 -0.06 -6.45
CA LEU A 78 -10.00 0.86 -5.64
C LEU A 78 -10.00 2.28 -6.21
N LEU A 79 -8.86 2.76 -6.71
CA LEU A 79 -8.75 4.08 -7.35
C LEU A 79 -9.55 4.14 -8.67
N GLU A 80 -9.49 3.10 -9.48
CA GLU A 80 -10.28 2.98 -10.72
C GLU A 80 -11.79 2.97 -10.43
N GLY A 81 -12.22 2.26 -9.37
CA GLY A 81 -13.61 2.22 -8.95
C GLY A 81 -14.20 3.59 -8.60
N VAL A 82 -13.37 4.51 -8.11
CA VAL A 82 -13.74 5.92 -7.83
C VAL A 82 -13.27 6.90 -8.90
N ARG A 83 -12.78 6.39 -10.04
CA ARG A 83 -12.29 7.16 -11.20
C ARG A 83 -11.14 8.12 -10.89
N ALA A 84 -10.36 7.80 -9.87
CA ALA A 84 -9.20 8.57 -9.45
C ALA A 84 -7.93 8.10 -10.16
N GLY A 85 -7.05 9.03 -10.52
CA GLY A 85 -5.80 8.73 -11.23
C GLY A 85 -5.96 8.35 -12.70
N GLU A 86 -7.19 8.39 -13.22
CA GLU A 86 -7.47 8.09 -14.61
C GLU A 86 -6.95 9.17 -15.58
N LYS A 87 -6.61 8.75 -16.81
CA LYS A 87 -6.23 9.68 -17.89
C LYS A 87 -7.38 10.64 -18.17
N SER A 88 -7.07 11.94 -18.25
CA SER A 88 -8.08 12.98 -18.51
C SER A 88 -8.71 12.90 -19.91
N ARG A 89 -8.13 12.13 -20.84
CA ARG A 89 -8.66 11.89 -22.19
C ARG A 89 -9.10 10.44 -22.31
N ARG A 90 -10.33 10.22 -22.72
CA ARG A 90 -10.86 8.90 -23.06
C ARG A 90 -11.38 8.90 -24.49
N LEU A 91 -10.99 7.87 -25.24
CA LEU A 91 -11.51 7.57 -26.57
C LEU A 91 -12.71 6.63 -26.39
N PHE A 92 -13.83 6.97 -27.02
CA PHE A 92 -14.99 6.09 -27.09
C PHE A 92 -15.43 5.98 -28.55
N VAL A 93 -15.85 4.79 -28.95
CA VAL A 93 -16.51 4.61 -30.24
C VAL A 93 -18.00 4.84 -30.02
N ASN A 94 -18.54 5.90 -30.63
CA ASN A 94 -19.98 6.13 -30.67
C ASN A 94 -20.51 5.48 -31.94
N TYR A 95 -21.43 4.52 -31.78
CA TYR A 95 -22.10 3.88 -32.90
C TYR A 95 -23.42 4.57 -33.17
N ASP A 96 -23.52 5.20 -34.34
CA ASP A 96 -24.75 5.80 -34.82
C ASP A 96 -25.59 4.71 -35.51
N VAL A 97 -26.64 4.28 -34.83
CA VAL A 97 -27.58 3.26 -35.32
C VAL A 97 -28.36 3.73 -36.55
N ALA A 98 -28.57 5.04 -36.72
CA ALA A 98 -29.33 5.58 -37.85
C ALA A 98 -28.52 5.57 -39.16
N ASN A 99 -27.20 5.71 -39.04
CA ASN A 99 -26.28 5.77 -40.18
C ASN A 99 -25.38 4.52 -40.29
N GLU A 100 -25.61 3.51 -39.44
CA GLU A 100 -24.78 2.30 -39.29
C GLU A 100 -23.26 2.57 -39.22
N SER A 101 -22.88 3.71 -38.65
CA SER A 101 -21.49 4.21 -38.69
C SER A 101 -20.90 4.36 -37.29
N SER A 102 -19.63 4.01 -37.14
CA SER A 102 -18.87 4.22 -35.91
C SER A 102 -17.99 5.46 -36.01
N THR A 103 -18.12 6.36 -35.05
CA THR A 103 -17.27 7.57 -34.95
C THR A 103 -16.44 7.51 -33.67
N GLU A 104 -15.12 7.67 -33.77
CA GLU A 104 -14.28 7.86 -32.59
C GLU A 104 -14.51 9.27 -32.01
N VAL A 105 -14.91 9.32 -30.74
CA VAL A 105 -15.16 10.55 -30.01
C VAL A 105 -14.21 10.59 -28.82
N GLU A 106 -13.38 11.64 -28.75
CA GLU A 106 -12.56 11.94 -27.57
C GLU A 106 -13.40 12.73 -26.57
N LYS A 107 -13.66 12.17 -25.39
CA LYS A 107 -14.28 12.89 -24.28
C LYS A 107 -13.21 13.23 -23.24
N ARG A 108 -13.12 14.52 -22.89
CA ARG A 108 -12.27 14.97 -21.79
C ARG A 108 -13.04 14.90 -20.47
N ALA A 109 -12.41 14.35 -19.46
CA ALA A 109 -12.88 14.44 -18.09
C ALA A 109 -12.85 15.91 -17.65
N ALA A 110 -13.79 16.30 -16.78
CA ALA A 110 -13.80 17.66 -16.23
C ALA A 110 -12.46 17.93 -15.51
N PRO A 111 -11.89 19.14 -15.58
CA PRO A 111 -10.65 19.46 -14.88
C PRO A 111 -10.73 19.08 -13.39
N GLY A 112 -9.71 18.38 -12.88
CA GLY A 112 -9.67 17.91 -11.49
C GLY A 112 -10.53 16.69 -11.16
N SER A 113 -11.42 16.24 -12.05
CA SER A 113 -12.31 15.10 -11.77
C SER A 113 -11.59 13.74 -11.65
N THR A 114 -10.32 13.66 -12.02
CA THR A 114 -9.49 12.45 -11.89
C THR A 114 -8.28 12.64 -10.97
N SER A 115 -8.19 13.77 -10.25
CA SER A 115 -7.06 13.99 -9.34
C SER A 115 -7.16 13.10 -8.12
N ILE A 116 -6.04 12.51 -7.71
CA ILE A 116 -5.92 11.83 -6.42
C ILE A 116 -5.70 12.90 -5.35
N ASP A 117 -6.49 12.84 -4.29
CA ASP A 117 -6.45 13.75 -3.14
C ASP A 117 -6.48 12.98 -1.81
N PHE A 118 -6.57 13.71 -0.69
CA PHE A 118 -6.57 13.12 0.64
C PHE A 118 -7.77 12.21 0.93
N THR A 119 -8.91 12.41 0.23
CA THR A 119 -10.09 11.56 0.41
C THR A 119 -9.83 10.15 -0.12
N HIS A 120 -9.09 10.05 -1.23
CA HIS A 120 -8.64 8.78 -1.80
C HIS A 120 -7.63 8.06 -0.88
N ALA A 121 -6.72 8.82 -0.25
CA ALA A 121 -5.82 8.26 0.75
C ALA A 121 -6.58 7.72 1.97
N ALA A 122 -7.59 8.45 2.46
CA ALA A 122 -8.44 7.98 3.56
C ALA A 122 -9.27 6.75 3.17
N LEU A 123 -9.76 6.69 1.93
CA LEU A 123 -10.47 5.53 1.40
C LEU A 123 -9.57 4.28 1.35
N LEU A 124 -8.35 4.42 0.84
CA LEU A 124 -7.35 3.34 0.82
C LEU A 124 -7.01 2.88 2.24
N ALA A 125 -6.74 3.82 3.14
CA ALA A 125 -6.45 3.55 4.54
C ALA A 125 -7.58 2.76 5.23
N TYR A 126 -8.83 3.17 4.99
CA TYR A 126 -10.01 2.48 5.51
C TYR A 126 -10.17 1.08 4.90
N HIS A 127 -10.03 0.95 3.57
CA HIS A 127 -10.21 -0.32 2.87
C HIS A 127 -9.18 -1.38 3.30
N PHE A 128 -7.91 -0.98 3.44
CA PHE A 128 -6.82 -1.88 3.83
C PHE A 128 -6.60 -1.98 5.35
N ASP A 129 -7.36 -1.22 6.16
CA ASP A 129 -7.20 -1.12 7.62
C ASP A 129 -5.75 -0.77 8.02
N VAL A 130 -5.23 0.29 7.41
CA VAL A 130 -3.90 0.86 7.65
C VAL A 130 -4.01 2.35 7.99
N SER A 131 -3.09 2.88 8.82
CA SER A 131 -3.05 4.30 9.20
C SER A 131 -1.62 4.81 9.31
#